data_AF-A0A951AZR1-F1
#
_entry.id   AF-A0A951AZR1-F1
#
_cell.length_a   1.000
_cell.length_b   1.000
_cell.length_c   1.000
_cell.angle_alpha   90.00
_cell.angle_beta   90.00
_cell.angle_gamma   90.00
#
_symmetry.space_group_name_H-M   'P 1'
#
loop_
_entity.id
_entity.type
_entity.pdbx_description
1 polymer ?
#
loop_
_entity_poly.entity_id
_entity_poly.type
_entity_poly.pdbx_seq_one_letter_code
_entity_poly.pdbx_strand_id
1 'polypeptide(L)' 'MPTITREGDANGAPHPESGSYATKLSSKCAHRTITGGVGHNLAQEAPQVFTEAVIEVDGFAS' A
#
# COMPACT_ATOMS: atom_id res chain seq x y z
N MET A 1 11.42 -3.29 10.12
CA MET A 1 11.51 -2.15 9.17
C MET A 1 10.12 -1.58 8.99
N PRO A 2 9.96 -0.25 8.88
CA PRO A 2 8.66 0.35 8.60
C PRO A 2 8.07 -0.14 7.27
N THR A 3 6.74 -0.30 7.24
CA THR A 3 6.05 -0.83 6.06
C THR A 3 4.79 -0.03 5.76
N ILE A 4 4.54 0.18 4.48
CA ILE A 4 3.26 0.70 3.98
C ILE A 4 2.73 -0.29 2.94
N THR A 5 1.47 -0.69 3.11
CA THR A 5 0.75 -1.47 2.11
C THR A 5 -0.26 -0.58 1.39
N ARG A 6 -0.36 -0.74 0.07
CA ARG A 6 -1.31 -0.05 -0.79
C ARG A 6 -2.10 -1.07 -1.59
N GLU A 7 -3.41 -0.94 -1.63
CA GLU A 7 -4.31 -1.80 -2.42
C GLU A 7 -5.23 -0.95 -3.29
N GLY A 8 -5.42 -1.35 -4.54
CA GLY A 8 -6.30 -0.67 -5.49
C GLY A 8 -7.75 -1.11 -5.35
N ASP A 9 -8.71 -0.18 -5.41
CA ASP A 9 -10.14 -0.46 -5.30
C ASP A 9 -10.71 -1.29 -6.47
N ALA A 10 -9.98 -1.38 -7.57
CA ALA A 10 -10.33 -2.17 -8.75
C ALA A 10 -9.33 -3.31 -9.02
N ASN A 11 -8.53 -3.71 -8.02
CA ASN A 11 -7.65 -4.86 -8.16
C ASN A 11 -8.46 -6.16 -8.25
N GLY A 12 -8.62 -6.69 -9.47
CA GLY A 12 -9.31 -7.95 -9.73
C GLY A 12 -8.47 -9.21 -9.50
N ALA A 13 -7.18 -9.07 -9.17
CA ALA A 13 -6.31 -10.21 -8.90
C ALA A 13 -6.56 -10.78 -7.48
N PRO A 14 -6.28 -12.06 -7.23
CA PRO A 14 -6.39 -12.61 -5.88
C PRO A 14 -5.46 -11.88 -4.90
N HIS A 15 -6.05 -11.26 -3.88
CA HIS A 15 -5.30 -10.58 -2.81
C HIS A 15 -5.97 -10.84 -1.44
N PRO A 16 -5.20 -10.89 -0.34
CA PRO A 16 -5.79 -11.02 1.00
C PRO A 16 -6.55 -9.75 1.43
N GLU A 17 -7.32 -9.87 2.50
CA GLU A 17 -8.04 -8.75 3.10
C GLU A 17 -7.05 -7.73 3.72
N SER A 18 -7.42 -6.45 3.60
CA SER A 18 -6.61 -5.31 4.04
C SER A 18 -6.25 -5.38 5.51
N GLY A 19 -4.96 -5.41 5.83
CA GLY A 19 -4.49 -5.43 7.22
C GLY A 19 -4.36 -6.82 7.83
N SER A 20 -4.83 -7.88 7.18
CA SER A 20 -4.57 -9.28 7.59
C SER A 20 -3.07 -9.62 7.72
N TYR A 21 -2.21 -8.87 7.01
CA TYR A 21 -0.75 -8.95 7.06
C TYR A 21 -0.11 -8.09 8.14
N ALA A 22 -0.82 -7.09 8.68
CA ALA A 22 -0.22 -6.12 9.60
C ALA A 22 0.27 -6.81 10.88
N THR A 23 -0.45 -7.84 11.34
CA THR A 23 -0.06 -8.68 12.48
C THR A 23 1.20 -9.51 12.24
N LYS A 24 1.63 -9.67 10.98
CA LYS A 24 2.87 -10.38 10.61
C LYS A 24 4.10 -9.47 10.66
N LEU A 25 3.93 -8.17 10.87
CA LEU A 25 5.01 -7.19 10.86
C LEU A 25 5.30 -6.72 12.30
N SER A 26 6.55 -6.86 12.73
CA SER A 26 6.99 -6.44 14.08
C SER A 26 7.33 -4.95 14.20
N SER A 27 7.12 -4.16 13.15
CA SER A 27 7.45 -2.73 13.06
C SER A 27 6.23 -1.93 12.59
N LYS A 28 6.28 -0.60 12.69
CA LYS A 28 5.21 0.31 12.27
C LYS A 28 4.71 -0.05 10.86
N CYS A 29 3.42 -0.34 10.76
CA CYS A 29 2.75 -0.71 9.51
C CYS A 29 1.50 0.16 9.31
N ALA A 30 1.33 0.70 8.10
CA ALA A 30 0.10 1.35 7.69
C ALA A 30 -0.45 0.70 6.42
N HIS A 31 -1.78 0.69 6.29
CA HIS A 31 -2.48 0.25 5.08
C HIS A 31 -3.29 1.43 4.52
N ARG A 32 -3.29 1.60 3.20
CA ARG A 32 -4.23 2.50 2.50
C ARG A 32 -4.85 1.80 1.31
N THR A 33 -6.14 1.99 1.15
CA THR A 33 -6.86 1.66 -0.09
C THR A 33 -6.86 2.88 -1.00
N ILE A 34 -6.54 2.67 -2.28
CA ILE A 34 -6.48 3.72 -3.30
C ILE A 34 -7.75 3.63 -4.13
N THR A 35 -8.49 4.73 -4.17
CA THR A 35 -9.72 4.84 -4.95
C THR A 35 -9.45 5.42 -6.34
N GLY A 36 -10.38 5.21 -7.26
CA GLY A 36 -10.34 5.80 -8.60
C GLY A 36 -10.17 4.80 -9.74
N GLY A 37 -10.45 3.52 -9.48
CA GLY A 37 -10.34 2.47 -10.50
C GLY A 37 -8.92 1.97 -10.69
N VAL A 38 -8.11 1.98 -9.62
CA VAL A 38 -6.72 1.52 -9.67
C VAL A 38 -6.68 0.00 -9.49
N GLY A 39 -6.01 -0.67 -10.41
CA GLY A 39 -5.88 -2.11 -10.44
C GLY A 39 -4.61 -2.63 -9.77
N HIS A 40 -4.14 -3.76 -10.30
CA HIS A 40 -3.08 -4.55 -9.70
C HIS A 40 -1.70 -3.89 -9.78
N ASN A 41 -1.46 -3.01 -10.76
CA ASN A 41 -0.15 -2.42 -11.00
C ASN A 41 -0.13 -0.94 -10.59
N LEU A 42 -0.24 -0.70 -9.28
CA LEU A 42 -0.34 0.64 -8.70
C LEU A 42 0.79 1.59 -9.16
N ALA A 43 2.02 1.09 -9.31
CA ALA A 43 3.14 1.91 -9.78
C ALA A 43 2.94 2.47 -11.20
N GLN A 44 2.25 1.73 -12.06
CA GLN A 44 1.93 2.13 -13.43
C GLN A 44 0.60 2.89 -13.53
N GLU A 45 -0.41 2.43 -12.77
CA GLU A 45 -1.78 2.94 -12.86
C GLU A 45 -1.98 4.23 -12.06
N ALA A 46 -1.23 4.41 -10.96
CA ALA A 46 -1.28 5.58 -10.09
C ALA A 46 0.14 5.98 -9.60
N PRO A 47 1.04 6.41 -10.51
CA PRO A 47 2.45 6.65 -10.20
C PRO A 47 2.69 7.73 -9.13
N GLN A 48 1.82 8.75 -9.05
CA GLN A 48 1.89 9.75 -7.99
C GLN A 48 1.63 9.11 -6.62
N VAL A 49 0.56 8.32 -6.50
CA VAL A 49 0.18 7.62 -5.27
C VAL A 49 1.25 6.61 -4.84
N PHE A 50 1.89 5.95 -5.81
CA PHE A 50 3.03 5.09 -5.54
C PHE A 50 4.20 5.87 -4.93
N THR A 51 4.56 7.00 -5.53
CA THR A 51 5.66 7.86 -5.07
C THR A 51 5.39 8.41 -3.67
N GLU A 52 4.15 8.82 -3.40
CA GLU A 52 3.72 9.25 -2.06
C GLU A 52 3.89 8.14 -1.02
N ALA A 53 3.63 6.88 -1.36
CA ALA A 53 3.85 5.75 -0.45
C ALA A 53 5.33 5.57 -0.10
N VAL A 54 6.24 5.79 -1.07
CA VAL A 54 7.69 5.74 -0.85
C VAL A 54 8.14 6.86 0.12
N ILE A 55 7.62 8.08 -0.06
CA ILE A 55 7.92 9.20 0.83
C ILE A 55 7.33 8.95 2.23
N GLU A 56 6.09 8.45 2.32
CA GLU A 56 5.42 8.19 3.62
C GLU A 56 6.17 7.12 4.43
N VAL A 57 6.71 6.07 3.79
CA VAL A 57 7.44 5.01 4.51
C VAL A 57 8.81 5.48 4.99
N ASP A 58 9.48 6.36 4.24
CA ASP A 58 10.72 7.01 4.67
C ASP A 58 10.49 7.83 5.95
N GLY A 59 9.40 8.60 5.99
CA GLY A 59 8.98 9.34 7.19
C GLY A 59 8.55 8.47 8.38
N PHE A 60 8.42 7.14 8.23
CA PHE A 60 8.24 6.23 9.36
C PHE A 60 9.56 5.75 9.97
N ALA A 61 10.68 5.90 9.26
CA ALA A 61 12.00 5.50 9.72
C ALA A 61 12.71 6.59 10.55
N SER A 62 12.23 7.83 10.47
CA SER A 62 12.71 9.01 11.21
C SER A 62 12.09 9.18 12.60
#